data_AF-A0AAN7ZVX2-F1
#
_entry.id   AF-A0AAN7ZVX2-F1
#
_cell.length_a   1.000
_cell.length_b   1.000
_cell.length_c   1.000
_cell.angle_alpha   90.00
_cell.angle_beta   90.00
_cell.angle_gamma   90.00
#
_symmetry.space_group_name_H-M   'P 1'
#
loop_
_entity.id
_entity.type
_entity.pdbx_description
1 polymer ?
#
loop_
_entity_poly.entity_id
_entity_poly.type
_entity_poly.pdbx_seq_one_letter_code
_entity_poly.pdbx_strand_id
1 'polypeptide(L)'
;MLLLSIISDYKSIIECKKTDGTTWEEKSSCWKKIAVQFNSKSPNYHNRTADSLKKYYENQKKTLRKNIADEKISLFQTGGGENVVKKDPLDDITLSIVNKKTVLGLQCNYGGDVEILQNAYADDIPEPMLILNNEDDHSYTITSAAQVPCEMDTVIINDSAIEEPSTSTQYKITTAIEEKSNDMSSLDWGHYKPGHLSTPINEKLANVCNEKDTGRKNKKWQARRRPATSALPSTALTQNYTDLAAVKLELSNLQLEAFKIDTESRRKREEAEFILKMKILEVDLKIKEATLKSLTQ
;
A
#
# COMPACT_ATOMS: atom_id res chain seq x y z
N MET A 1 -20.01 -1.91 20.96
CA MET A 1 -21.30 -1.73 20.25
C MET A 1 -21.69 -0.25 20.09
N LEU A 2 -22.09 0.49 21.13
CA LEU A 2 -22.65 1.86 21.02
C LEU A 2 -21.83 2.86 20.19
N LEU A 3 -20.49 2.86 20.33
CA LEU A 3 -19.65 3.77 19.55
C LEU A 3 -19.69 3.46 18.04
N LEU A 4 -19.63 2.17 17.68
CA LEU A 4 -19.63 1.75 16.27
C LEU A 4 -20.96 2.09 15.60
N SER A 5 -22.09 1.95 16.31
CA SER A 5 -23.39 2.34 15.75
C SER A 5 -23.46 3.84 15.45
N ILE A 6 -22.96 4.70 16.35
CA ILE A 6 -22.91 6.15 16.09
C ILE A 6 -21.97 6.45 14.91
N ILE A 7 -20.82 5.79 14.82
CA ILE A 7 -19.88 5.99 13.71
C ILE A 7 -20.50 5.58 12.37
N SER A 8 -21.34 4.53 12.34
CA SER A 8 -22.04 4.09 11.14
C SER A 8 -22.85 5.21 10.48
N ASP A 9 -23.53 6.03 11.30
CA ASP A 9 -24.34 7.17 10.81
C ASP A 9 -23.47 8.25 10.13
N TYR A 10 -22.20 8.35 10.53
CA TYR A 10 -21.23 9.33 10.01
C TYR A 10 -20.21 8.73 9.02
N LYS A 11 -20.44 7.51 8.54
CA LYS A 11 -19.53 6.77 7.65
C LYS A 11 -19.10 7.56 6.42
N SER A 12 -20.04 8.28 5.79
CA SER A 12 -19.78 9.05 4.57
C SER A 12 -18.70 10.13 4.72
N ILE A 13 -18.54 10.68 5.93
CA ILE A 13 -17.55 11.72 6.24
C ILE A 13 -16.25 11.06 6.76
N ILE A 14 -16.36 10.09 7.66
CA ILE A 14 -15.19 9.49 8.32
C ILE A 14 -14.35 8.64 7.35
N GLU A 15 -15.00 7.82 6.53
CA GLU A 15 -14.34 6.89 5.62
C GLU A 15 -14.19 7.45 4.19
N CYS A 16 -14.46 8.74 3.97
CA CYS A 16 -14.25 9.38 2.68
C CYS A 16 -12.77 9.43 2.31
N LYS A 17 -12.44 8.92 1.13
CA LYS A 17 -11.08 8.89 0.55
C LYS A 17 -10.92 9.74 -0.71
N LYS A 18 -11.96 10.48 -1.11
CA LYS A 18 -11.91 11.33 -2.32
C LYS A 18 -10.99 12.54 -2.07
N THR A 19 -10.17 12.90 -3.05
CA THR A 19 -9.22 14.03 -2.98
C THR A 19 -9.94 15.35 -2.71
N ASP A 20 -11.07 15.59 -3.38
CA ASP A 20 -11.91 16.80 -3.20
C ASP A 20 -13.13 16.55 -2.28
N GLY A 21 -13.07 15.51 -1.45
CA GLY A 21 -14.25 14.98 -0.75
C GLY A 21 -14.58 15.69 0.56
N THR A 22 -13.73 15.50 1.56
CA THR A 22 -13.93 16.06 2.91
C THR A 22 -12.64 16.62 3.43
N THR A 23 -12.73 17.82 4.00
CA THR A 23 -11.57 18.48 4.59
C THR A 23 -11.20 17.82 5.92
N TRP A 24 -9.94 18.00 6.34
CA TRP A 24 -9.49 17.58 7.67
C TRP A 24 -10.36 18.19 8.78
N GLU A 25 -10.76 19.45 8.61
CA GLU A 25 -11.57 20.19 9.58
C GLU A 25 -12.97 19.60 9.73
N GLU A 26 -13.61 19.20 8.62
CA GLU A 26 -14.90 18.52 8.64
C GLU A 26 -14.84 17.19 9.38
N LYS A 27 -13.79 16.40 9.14
CA LYS A 27 -13.57 15.15 9.87
C LYS A 27 -13.36 15.41 11.36
N SER A 28 -12.59 16.42 11.72
CA SER A 28 -12.36 16.83 13.12
C SER A 28 -13.67 17.27 13.80
N SER A 29 -14.46 18.11 13.11
CA SER A 29 -15.78 18.56 13.58
C SER A 29 -16.75 17.39 13.75
N CYS A 30 -16.74 16.43 12.82
CA CYS A 30 -17.54 15.21 12.91
C CYS A 30 -17.19 14.37 14.15
N TRP A 31 -15.90 14.16 14.43
CA TRP A 31 -15.46 13.45 15.65
C TRP A 31 -15.88 14.15 16.94
N LYS A 32 -15.92 15.50 16.97
CA LYS A 32 -16.47 16.25 18.12
C LYS A 32 -17.97 15.98 18.31
N LYS A 33 -18.76 15.95 17.22
CA LYS A 33 -20.19 15.61 17.28
C LYS A 33 -20.42 14.19 17.80
N ILE A 34 -19.63 13.24 17.33
CA ILE A 34 -19.67 11.84 17.80
C ILE A 34 -19.34 11.76 19.30
N ALA A 35 -18.32 12.50 19.76
CA ALA A 35 -17.98 12.52 21.17
C ALA A 35 -19.13 13.04 22.04
N VAL A 36 -19.82 14.11 21.60
CA VAL A 36 -20.99 14.64 22.31
C VAL A 36 -22.12 13.61 22.35
N GLN A 37 -22.47 12.99 21.22
CA GLN A 37 -23.52 11.97 21.18
C GLN A 37 -23.18 10.71 21.96
N PHE A 38 -21.92 10.29 21.94
CA PHE A 38 -21.47 9.14 22.69
C PHE A 38 -21.52 9.42 24.19
N ASN A 39 -21.03 10.58 24.64
CA ASN A 39 -21.05 10.95 26.05
C ASN A 39 -22.47 11.18 26.57
N SER A 40 -23.40 11.68 25.76
CA SER A 40 -24.80 11.86 26.17
C SER A 40 -25.56 10.54 26.31
N LYS A 41 -25.18 9.51 25.52
CA LYS A 41 -25.76 8.16 25.57
C LYS A 41 -24.98 7.21 26.47
N SER A 42 -23.82 7.62 26.99
CA SER A 42 -22.96 6.79 27.82
C SER A 42 -23.56 6.66 29.21
N PRO A 43 -23.84 5.43 29.70
CA PRO A 43 -24.34 5.22 31.06
C PRO A 43 -23.28 5.50 32.12
N ASN A 44 -22.00 5.46 31.73
CA ASN A 44 -20.88 5.72 32.61
C ASN A 44 -20.56 7.22 32.56
N TYR A 45 -20.62 7.90 33.71
CA TYR A 45 -20.32 9.33 33.94
C TYR A 45 -18.91 9.80 33.52
N HIS A 46 -18.17 8.99 32.78
CA HIS A 46 -16.85 9.29 32.26
C HIS A 46 -16.92 9.78 30.82
N ASN A 47 -16.74 11.10 30.66
CA ASN A 47 -16.65 11.73 29.36
C ASN A 47 -15.39 11.27 28.60
N ARG A 48 -15.59 10.77 27.39
CA ARG A 48 -14.50 10.42 26.46
C ARG A 48 -14.22 11.59 25.54
N THR A 49 -12.94 11.82 25.25
CA THR A 49 -12.52 12.83 24.27
C THR A 49 -12.67 12.29 22.86
N ALA A 50 -12.87 13.18 21.89
CA ALA A 50 -12.96 12.84 20.47
C ALA A 50 -11.75 12.00 20.00
N ASP A 51 -10.54 12.35 20.45
CA ASP A 51 -9.32 11.63 20.11
C ASP A 51 -9.30 10.20 20.66
N SER A 52 -9.83 9.98 21.87
CA SER A 52 -9.89 8.64 22.46
C SER A 52 -10.84 7.72 21.67
N LEU A 53 -11.98 8.25 21.22
CA LEU A 53 -12.97 7.52 20.42
C LEU A 53 -12.44 7.24 19.02
N LYS A 54 -11.78 8.24 18.40
CA LYS A 54 -11.09 8.07 17.13
C LYS A 54 -10.00 7.00 17.22
N LYS A 55 -9.16 7.04 18.24
CA LYS A 55 -8.09 6.05 18.46
C LYS A 55 -8.66 4.65 18.66
N TYR A 56 -9.75 4.51 19.41
CA TYR A 56 -10.44 3.24 19.57
C TYR A 56 -10.92 2.68 18.23
N TYR A 57 -11.58 3.50 17.41
CA TYR A 57 -12.04 3.07 16.09
C TYR A 57 -10.89 2.69 15.14
N GLU A 58 -9.81 3.47 15.11
CA GLU A 58 -8.61 3.13 14.34
C GLU A 58 -7.99 1.79 14.78
N ASN A 59 -7.96 1.52 16.08
CA ASN A 59 -7.52 0.23 16.60
C ASN A 59 -8.47 -0.89 16.18
N GLN A 60 -9.79 -0.68 16.22
CA GLN A 60 -10.76 -1.67 15.77
C GLN A 60 -10.57 -2.01 14.29
N LYS A 61 -10.31 -1.01 13.44
CA LYS A 61 -9.98 -1.23 12.02
C LYS A 61 -8.72 -2.07 11.83
N LYS A 62 -7.71 -1.89 12.68
CA LYS A 62 -6.47 -2.69 12.62
C LYS A 62 -6.72 -4.12 13.05
N THR A 63 -7.44 -4.31 14.16
CA THR A 63 -7.83 -5.65 14.64
C THR A 63 -8.65 -6.40 13.58
N LEU A 64 -9.64 -5.75 12.97
CA LEU A 64 -10.43 -6.34 11.89
C LEU A 64 -9.57 -6.82 10.71
N ARG A 65 -8.67 -5.96 10.20
CA ARG A 65 -7.78 -6.34 9.09
C ARG A 65 -6.86 -7.50 9.45
N LYS A 66 -6.38 -7.52 10.69
CA LYS A 66 -5.56 -8.62 11.21
C LYS A 66 -6.37 -9.92 11.25
N ASN A 67 -7.56 -9.89 11.85
CA ASN A 67 -8.41 -11.08 11.99
C ASN A 67 -8.78 -11.66 10.61
N ILE A 68 -9.11 -10.82 9.63
CA ILE A 68 -9.40 -11.27 8.26
C ILE A 68 -8.16 -11.83 7.56
N ALA A 69 -6.98 -11.23 7.78
CA ALA A 69 -5.74 -11.77 7.23
C ALA A 69 -5.37 -13.12 7.87
N ASP A 70 -5.55 -13.24 9.19
CA ASP A 70 -5.31 -14.48 9.94
C ASP A 70 -6.31 -15.57 9.49
N GLU A 71 -7.59 -15.23 9.28
CA GLU A 71 -8.60 -16.13 8.70
C GLU A 71 -8.17 -16.60 7.31
N LYS A 72 -7.72 -15.70 6.43
CA LYS A 72 -7.20 -16.07 5.11
C LYS A 72 -5.99 -17.01 5.20
N ILE A 73 -5.01 -16.69 6.02
CA ILE A 73 -3.80 -17.51 6.18
C ILE A 73 -4.15 -18.89 6.72
N SER A 74 -5.07 -18.95 7.69
CA SER A 74 -5.50 -20.19 8.32
C SER A 74 -6.15 -21.18 7.35
N LEU A 75 -6.79 -20.70 6.27
CA LEU A 75 -7.33 -21.55 5.20
C LEU A 75 -6.25 -22.31 4.43
N PHE A 76 -5.01 -21.78 4.38
CA PHE A 76 -3.89 -22.38 3.67
C PHE A 76 -2.94 -23.16 4.58
N GLN A 77 -3.21 -23.22 5.89
CA GLN A 77 -2.37 -23.97 6.83
C GLN A 77 -2.62 -25.47 6.70
N THR A 78 -1.60 -26.22 6.31
CA THR A 78 -1.62 -27.69 6.24
C THR A 78 -0.94 -28.26 7.48
N GLY A 79 -1.72 -28.62 8.50
CA GLY A 79 -1.17 -29.07 9.79
C GLY A 79 -2.10 -29.87 10.69
N GLY A 80 -3.26 -30.31 10.20
CA GLY A 80 -4.20 -31.19 10.94
C GLY A 80 -4.84 -30.62 12.22
N GLY A 81 -4.53 -29.37 12.59
CA GLY A 81 -5.13 -28.69 13.74
C GLY A 81 -6.47 -28.04 13.40
N GLU A 82 -7.38 -28.02 14.37
CA GLU A 82 -8.67 -27.33 14.25
C GLU A 82 -8.45 -25.81 14.15
N ASN A 83 -9.07 -25.21 13.14
CA ASN A 83 -8.99 -23.77 12.91
C ASN A 83 -10.05 -23.04 13.74
N VAL A 84 -9.69 -22.59 14.94
CA VAL A 84 -10.56 -21.77 15.78
C VAL A 84 -10.36 -20.29 15.44
N VAL A 85 -11.04 -19.81 14.40
CA VAL A 85 -11.12 -18.38 14.10
C VAL A 85 -11.97 -17.71 15.17
N LYS A 86 -11.37 -16.85 15.99
CA LYS A 86 -12.10 -16.05 16.98
C LYS A 86 -12.80 -14.89 16.27
N LYS A 87 -14.07 -15.08 15.89
CA LYS A 87 -14.91 -13.99 15.37
C LYS A 87 -15.44 -13.15 16.55
N ASP A 88 -15.00 -11.91 16.63
CA ASP A 88 -15.54 -10.95 17.60
C ASP A 88 -16.85 -10.37 17.04
N PRO A 89 -17.96 -10.33 17.80
CA PRO A 89 -19.21 -9.70 17.37
C PRO A 89 -19.07 -8.23 16.93
N LEU A 90 -18.00 -7.54 17.33
CA LEU A 90 -17.70 -6.18 16.85
C LEU A 90 -17.13 -6.12 15.43
N ASP A 91 -16.56 -7.22 14.94
CA ASP A 91 -15.89 -7.25 13.64
C ASP A 91 -16.87 -7.08 12.49
N ASP A 92 -18.04 -7.72 12.56
CA ASP A 92 -19.09 -7.62 11.54
C ASP A 92 -19.62 -6.19 11.40
N ILE A 93 -19.85 -5.52 12.53
CA ILE A 93 -20.29 -4.12 12.54
C ILE A 93 -19.18 -3.23 11.97
N THR A 94 -17.93 -3.46 12.37
CA THR A 94 -16.79 -2.69 11.86
C THR A 94 -16.62 -2.89 10.34
N LEU A 95 -16.83 -4.12 9.85
CA LEU A 95 -16.74 -4.46 8.43
C LEU A 95 -17.83 -3.78 7.60
N SER A 96 -19.02 -3.57 8.17
CA SER A 96 -20.10 -2.82 7.51
C SER A 96 -19.77 -1.32 7.36
N ILE A 97 -19.01 -0.75 8.29
CA ILE A 97 -18.61 0.66 8.28
C ILE A 97 -17.42 0.88 7.33
N VAL A 98 -16.41 0.02 7.39
CA VAL A 98 -15.16 0.19 6.63
C VAL A 98 -15.38 -0.15 5.15
N ASN A 99 -14.59 0.47 4.26
CA ASN A 99 -14.58 0.08 2.85
C ASN A 99 -14.05 -1.34 2.67
N LYS A 100 -14.94 -2.29 2.29
CA LYS A 100 -14.66 -3.72 2.08
C LYS A 100 -13.47 -3.97 1.16
N LYS A 101 -13.33 -3.22 0.05
CA LYS A 101 -12.21 -3.38 -0.90
C LYS A 101 -10.84 -3.19 -0.22
N THR A 102 -10.78 -2.30 0.77
CA THR A 102 -9.52 -2.01 1.49
C THR A 102 -9.14 -3.09 2.49
N VAL A 103 -10.10 -3.93 2.88
CA VAL A 103 -9.93 -4.98 3.89
C VAL A 103 -9.68 -6.32 3.21
N LEU A 104 -10.47 -6.64 2.18
CA LEU A 104 -10.38 -7.92 1.46
C LEU A 104 -9.34 -7.90 0.34
N GLY A 105 -8.93 -6.73 -0.15
CA GLY A 105 -8.05 -6.60 -1.32
C GLY A 105 -8.82 -6.69 -2.65
N LEU A 106 -8.10 -6.54 -3.76
CA LEU A 106 -8.63 -6.85 -5.09
C LEU A 106 -8.54 -8.36 -5.32
N GLN A 107 -9.60 -8.94 -5.85
CA GLN A 107 -9.59 -10.34 -6.30
C GLN A 107 -8.78 -10.44 -7.59
N CYS A 108 -7.86 -11.41 -7.64
CA CYS A 108 -7.10 -11.75 -8.83
C CYS A 108 -7.72 -13.02 -9.44
N ASN A 109 -8.24 -12.96 -10.66
CA ASN A 109 -8.83 -14.10 -11.37
C ASN A 109 -7.82 -15.15 -11.85
N TYR A 110 -6.52 -14.87 -11.75
CA TYR A 110 -5.44 -15.77 -12.16
C TYR A 110 -4.66 -16.37 -10.98
N GLY A 111 -4.97 -15.96 -9.75
CA GLY A 111 -4.44 -16.61 -8.56
C GLY A 111 -5.28 -17.85 -8.27
N GLY A 112 -4.65 -18.99 -7.97
CA GLY A 112 -5.37 -20.21 -7.57
C GLY A 112 -6.15 -20.11 -6.25
N ASP A 113 -6.32 -18.90 -5.71
CA ASP A 113 -7.05 -18.53 -4.50
C ASP A 113 -8.50 -18.03 -4.76
N VAL A 114 -8.91 -17.93 -6.04
CA VAL A 114 -10.25 -17.45 -6.46
C VAL A 114 -11.41 -18.27 -5.87
N GLU A 115 -11.27 -19.59 -5.78
CA GLU A 115 -12.36 -20.49 -5.40
C GLU A 115 -12.64 -20.56 -3.89
N ILE A 116 -11.70 -20.10 -3.05
CA ILE A 116 -11.77 -20.30 -1.60
C ILE A 116 -12.63 -19.24 -0.90
N LEU A 117 -12.75 -18.03 -1.47
CA LEU A 117 -13.51 -16.93 -0.86
C LEU A 117 -15.01 -16.92 -1.20
N GLN A 118 -15.43 -17.64 -2.25
CA GLN A 118 -16.83 -17.69 -2.68
C GLN A 118 -17.70 -18.48 -1.68
N ASN A 119 -17.13 -19.49 -1.02
CA ASN A 119 -17.87 -20.43 -0.16
C ASN A 119 -18.05 -19.97 1.29
N ALA A 120 -17.31 -18.95 1.76
CA ALA A 120 -17.39 -18.49 3.15
C ALA A 120 -18.54 -17.49 3.43
N TYR A 121 -19.27 -17.05 2.41
CA TYR A 121 -20.36 -16.05 2.51
C TYR A 121 -21.64 -16.47 1.76
N ALA A 122 -21.77 -17.75 1.41
CA ALA A 122 -22.79 -18.23 0.48
C ALA A 122 -24.17 -18.54 1.10
N ASP A 123 -24.40 -18.24 2.38
CA ASP A 123 -25.62 -18.73 3.07
C ASP A 123 -26.83 -17.77 3.07
N ASP A 124 -26.80 -16.59 2.45
CA ASP A 124 -27.99 -15.69 2.48
C ASP A 124 -28.15 -14.75 1.27
N ILE A 125 -28.09 -15.25 0.03
CA ILE A 125 -28.65 -14.52 -1.13
C ILE A 125 -29.35 -15.49 -2.10
N PRO A 126 -30.67 -15.33 -2.36
CA PRO A 126 -31.35 -16.03 -3.44
C PRO A 126 -30.78 -15.66 -4.81
N GLU A 127 -30.70 -16.66 -5.68
CA GLU A 127 -30.25 -16.74 -7.08
C GLU A 127 -30.51 -15.54 -8.03
N PRO A 128 -29.84 -15.52 -9.21
CA PRO A 128 -29.00 -14.43 -9.68
C PRO A 128 -29.78 -13.32 -10.36
N MET A 129 -29.67 -12.09 -9.86
CA MET A 129 -30.05 -10.92 -10.66
C MET A 129 -28.95 -10.62 -11.67
N LEU A 130 -29.28 -10.90 -12.93
CA LEU A 130 -28.69 -10.34 -14.13
C LEU A 130 -28.25 -8.90 -13.86
N ILE A 131 -26.95 -8.66 -13.97
CA ILE A 131 -26.38 -7.32 -13.98
C ILE A 131 -26.86 -6.67 -15.28
N LEU A 132 -28.00 -6.01 -15.20
CA LEU A 132 -28.38 -4.94 -16.10
C LEU A 132 -27.27 -3.90 -15.99
N ASN A 133 -26.57 -3.74 -17.11
CA ASN A 133 -25.60 -2.67 -17.33
C ASN A 133 -26.29 -1.34 -17.04
N ASN A 134 -26.03 -0.79 -15.85
CA ASN A 134 -26.21 0.63 -15.62
C ASN A 134 -24.87 1.29 -15.94
N GLU A 135 -24.93 2.03 -17.04
CA GLU A 135 -23.93 2.94 -17.56
C GLU A 135 -23.44 3.87 -16.46
N ASP A 136 -22.17 3.76 -16.05
CA ASP A 136 -21.40 4.83 -15.41
C ASP A 136 -19.90 4.47 -15.50
N ASP A 137 -19.42 4.61 -16.73
CA ASP A 137 -18.16 5.21 -17.15
C ASP A 137 -16.88 4.97 -16.31
N HIS A 138 -16.13 3.93 -16.67
CA HIS A 138 -14.66 3.93 -16.64
C HIS A 138 -14.12 3.08 -17.79
N SER A 139 -14.07 3.68 -18.99
CA SER A 139 -13.26 3.18 -20.08
C SER A 139 -11.78 3.48 -19.82
N TYR A 140 -10.97 2.45 -19.61
CA TYR A 140 -9.63 2.42 -20.19
C TYR A 140 -9.69 1.38 -21.30
N THR A 141 -9.98 1.83 -22.52
CA THR A 141 -9.75 1.01 -23.71
C THR A 141 -8.25 0.89 -23.89
N ILE A 142 -7.68 -0.25 -23.51
CA ILE A 142 -6.43 -0.70 -24.13
C ILE A 142 -6.83 -1.29 -25.48
N THR A 143 -6.65 -0.49 -26.53
CA THR A 143 -6.71 -0.96 -27.91
C THR A 143 -5.56 -1.95 -28.11
N SER A 144 -5.82 -3.24 -27.93
CA SER A 144 -4.90 -4.32 -28.30
C SER A 144 -4.93 -4.47 -29.81
N ALA A 145 -4.17 -3.62 -30.50
CA ALA A 145 -3.89 -3.78 -31.91
C ALA A 145 -2.98 -4.99 -32.15
N ALA A 146 -3.34 -5.77 -33.17
CA ALA A 146 -2.54 -6.75 -33.90
C ALA A 146 -2.06 -8.00 -33.13
N GLN A 147 -2.73 -9.11 -33.46
CA GLN A 147 -2.19 -10.46 -33.36
C GLN A 147 -0.85 -10.54 -34.13
N VAL A 148 0.20 -11.00 -33.43
CA VAL A 148 1.38 -11.62 -34.06
C VAL A 148 1.49 -13.02 -33.46
N PRO A 149 1.45 -14.10 -34.26
CA PRO A 149 1.67 -15.45 -33.76
C PRO A 149 3.16 -15.66 -33.47
N CYS A 150 3.51 -16.02 -32.23
CA CYS A 150 4.79 -16.64 -31.96
C CYS A 150 4.57 -18.16 -31.95
N GLU A 151 4.99 -18.81 -33.03
CA GLU A 151 5.15 -20.25 -33.12
C GLU A 151 6.14 -20.72 -32.04
N MET A 152 5.71 -21.65 -31.18
CA MET A 152 6.63 -22.51 -30.44
C MET A 152 6.53 -23.90 -31.04
N ASP A 153 7.65 -24.37 -31.59
CA ASP A 153 7.80 -25.73 -32.07
C ASP A 153 7.54 -26.74 -30.95
N THR A 154 6.61 -27.65 -31.21
CA THR A 154 6.36 -28.85 -30.41
C THR A 154 7.44 -29.89 -30.69
N VAL A 155 8.30 -30.17 -29.71
CA VAL A 155 9.10 -31.40 -29.70
C VAL A 155 8.38 -32.43 -28.83
N ILE A 156 7.71 -33.35 -29.51
CA ILE A 156 7.21 -34.61 -28.94
C ILE A 156 8.40 -35.56 -28.84
N ILE A 157 8.73 -36.04 -27.65
CA ILE A 157 9.42 -37.33 -27.48
C ILE A 157 8.70 -38.09 -26.38
N ASN A 158 7.98 -39.14 -26.81
CA ASN A 158 7.33 -40.13 -25.96
C ASN A 158 8.37 -41.10 -25.37
N ASP A 159 7.98 -41.65 -24.22
CA ASP A 159 8.63 -42.63 -23.37
C ASP A 159 9.22 -43.86 -24.10
N SER A 160 10.41 -44.28 -23.65
CA SER A 160 10.71 -45.70 -23.46
C SER A 160 11.85 -45.91 -22.45
N ALA A 161 11.59 -46.86 -21.55
CA ALA A 161 12.40 -47.42 -20.46
C ALA A 161 13.93 -47.44 -20.62
N ILE A 162 14.66 -47.37 -19.49
CA ILE A 162 15.58 -48.42 -18.98
C ILE A 162 16.31 -47.91 -17.70
N GLU A 163 16.10 -48.68 -16.62
CA GLU A 163 16.98 -49.08 -15.49
C GLU A 163 17.86 -48.09 -14.69
N GLU A 164 17.77 -48.22 -13.35
CA GLU A 164 18.68 -47.62 -12.36
C GLU A 164 20.12 -48.14 -12.48
N PRO A 165 21.11 -47.39 -11.96
CA PRO A 165 21.67 -47.86 -10.69
C PRO A 165 22.05 -46.76 -9.68
N SER A 166 21.76 -47.08 -8.42
CA SER A 166 22.30 -46.56 -7.18
C SER A 166 23.78 -46.13 -7.19
N THR A 167 24.12 -45.03 -6.51
CA THR A 167 25.34 -44.98 -5.69
C THR A 167 25.28 -43.94 -4.57
N SER A 168 25.55 -44.46 -3.38
CA SER A 168 25.71 -43.82 -2.08
C SER A 168 26.97 -42.98 -2.00
N THR A 169 26.92 -41.81 -1.34
CA THR A 169 28.07 -41.33 -0.55
C THR A 169 27.61 -40.49 0.65
N GLN A 170 27.48 -41.15 1.79
CA GLN A 170 27.46 -40.50 3.12
C GLN A 170 28.91 -40.35 3.59
N TYR A 171 29.31 -39.15 4.05
CA TYR A 171 30.57 -38.94 4.76
C TYR A 171 30.31 -38.96 6.28
N LYS A 172 30.93 -39.95 6.95
CA LYS A 172 31.14 -40.00 8.40
C LYS A 172 32.45 -39.27 8.75
N ILE A 173 32.44 -38.45 9.79
CA ILE A 173 33.65 -38.15 10.57
C ILE A 173 33.38 -38.53 12.03
N THR A 174 34.32 -39.27 12.59
CA THR A 174 34.33 -39.96 13.86
C THR A 174 34.77 -39.10 15.04
N THR A 175 34.32 -39.53 16.21
CA THR A 175 34.47 -39.02 17.58
C THR A 175 35.91 -38.97 18.11
N ALA A 176 36.22 -37.96 18.92
CA ALA A 176 37.18 -38.03 20.03
C ALA A 176 36.67 -37.18 21.20
N ILE A 177 36.53 -37.81 22.37
CA ILE A 177 36.04 -37.22 23.62
C ILE A 177 37.23 -36.59 24.36
N GLU A 178 37.08 -35.32 24.76
CA GLU A 178 37.77 -34.81 25.96
C GLU A 178 36.75 -34.10 26.84
N GLU A 179 36.45 -34.74 27.96
CA GLU A 179 35.71 -34.16 29.07
C GLU A 179 36.57 -33.08 29.73
N LYS A 180 36.13 -31.82 29.63
CA LYS A 180 36.44 -30.81 30.65
C LYS A 180 35.14 -30.20 31.12
N SER A 181 34.79 -30.54 32.35
CA SER A 181 33.81 -29.86 33.19
C SER A 181 34.22 -28.39 33.31
N ASN A 182 33.62 -27.53 32.49
CA ASN A 182 33.58 -26.11 32.80
C ASN A 182 32.27 -25.86 33.54
N ASP A 183 32.41 -25.75 34.85
CA ASP A 183 31.44 -25.30 35.82
C ASP A 183 30.86 -23.95 35.35
N MET A 184 29.74 -23.96 34.62
CA MET A 184 28.97 -22.77 34.23
C MET A 184 28.21 -22.28 35.46
N SER A 185 28.96 -21.89 36.48
CA SER A 185 28.44 -21.13 37.61
C SER A 185 28.11 -19.73 37.09
N SER A 186 26.81 -19.49 36.94
CA SER A 186 26.16 -18.18 37.06
C SER A 186 26.95 -16.99 36.50
N LEU A 187 27.08 -16.88 35.18
CA LEU A 187 27.51 -15.61 34.57
C LEU A 187 26.38 -14.58 34.74
N ASP A 188 26.56 -13.72 35.75
CA ASP A 188 25.71 -12.55 35.97
C ASP A 188 25.98 -11.49 34.88
N TRP A 189 25.04 -11.37 33.95
CA TRP A 189 25.08 -10.40 32.85
C TRP A 189 24.84 -8.94 33.31
N GLY A 190 24.44 -8.72 34.57
CA GLY A 190 24.15 -7.38 35.11
C GLY A 190 25.37 -6.46 35.17
N HIS A 191 26.59 -7.01 35.16
CA HIS A 191 27.84 -6.26 35.22
C HIS A 191 28.51 -6.07 33.85
N TYR A 192 27.90 -6.57 32.78
CA TYR A 192 28.46 -6.51 31.44
C TYR A 192 28.33 -5.10 30.83
N LYS A 193 29.44 -4.37 30.70
CA LYS A 193 29.47 -3.04 30.06
C LYS A 193 29.98 -3.14 28.62
N PRO A 194 29.56 -2.24 27.69
CA PRO A 194 29.99 -2.27 26.29
C PRO A 194 31.51 -2.27 26.07
N GLY A 195 32.31 -1.78 27.03
CA GLY A 195 33.78 -1.83 26.97
C GLY A 195 34.35 -3.25 27.03
N HIS A 196 33.65 -4.22 27.61
CA HIS A 196 34.10 -5.61 27.71
C HIS A 196 33.99 -6.37 26.36
N LEU A 197 33.35 -5.78 25.34
CA LEU A 197 33.33 -6.30 23.98
C LEU A 197 34.64 -6.06 23.22
N SER A 198 35.50 -5.17 23.75
CA SER A 198 36.74 -4.75 23.09
C SER A 198 37.99 -5.42 23.63
N THR A 199 37.88 -6.18 24.72
CA THR A 199 38.99 -6.96 25.26
C THR A 199 39.09 -8.30 24.53
N PRO A 200 40.19 -8.61 23.84
CA PRO A 200 40.36 -9.88 23.16
C PRO A 200 40.45 -11.00 24.21
N ILE A 201 39.48 -11.91 24.18
CA ILE A 201 39.37 -13.02 25.14
C ILE A 201 40.46 -14.09 24.91
N ASN A 202 41.16 -14.06 23.77
CA ASN A 202 42.20 -15.05 23.43
C ASN A 202 43.56 -14.39 23.18
N GLU A 203 44.51 -14.63 24.08
CA GLU A 203 45.91 -14.17 23.99
C GLU A 203 46.63 -14.70 22.74
N LYS A 204 46.22 -15.86 22.20
CA LYS A 204 46.83 -16.46 21.00
C LYS A 204 46.57 -15.69 19.71
N LEU A 205 45.63 -14.73 19.70
CA LEU A 205 45.35 -13.86 18.56
C LEU A 205 45.98 -12.46 18.72
N ALA A 206 46.74 -12.21 19.79
CA ALA A 206 47.24 -10.87 20.15
C ALA A 206 48.58 -10.48 19.47
N ASN A 207 49.12 -11.29 18.55
CA ASN A 207 50.42 -11.02 17.94
C ASN A 207 50.32 -10.70 16.45
N VAL A 208 50.07 -9.44 16.10
CA VAL A 208 50.83 -8.68 15.08
C VAL A 208 50.59 -7.20 15.37
N CYS A 209 51.64 -6.47 15.74
CA CYS A 209 51.88 -5.03 15.57
C CYS A 209 52.78 -4.52 16.72
N ASN A 210 54.01 -5.00 16.79
CA ASN A 210 55.07 -4.33 17.52
C ASN A 210 56.05 -3.75 16.50
N GLU A 211 55.78 -2.53 16.03
CA GLU A 211 56.83 -1.63 15.54
C GLU A 211 56.70 -0.27 16.23
N LYS A 212 57.84 0.16 16.74
CA LYS A 212 58.05 1.29 17.65
C LYS A 212 57.71 2.60 16.95
N ASP A 213 56.70 3.33 17.42
CA ASP A 213 56.41 4.71 16.98
C ASP A 213 56.94 5.71 18.01
N THR A 214 58.22 6.08 17.89
CA THR A 214 58.72 7.32 18.49
C THR A 214 58.28 8.49 17.62
N GLY A 215 57.14 9.07 17.96
CA GLY A 215 56.82 10.48 17.74
C GLY A 215 56.74 10.99 16.29
N ARG A 216 55.52 11.01 15.71
CA ARG A 216 55.13 12.11 14.82
C ARG A 216 53.62 12.26 14.62
N LYS A 217 53.10 13.37 15.15
CA LYS A 217 52.05 14.22 14.57
C LYS A 217 50.69 13.55 14.24
N ASN A 218 49.78 13.82 15.17
CA ASN A 218 48.36 13.55 15.24
C ASN A 218 47.50 14.19 14.10
N LYS A 219 47.75 13.89 12.82
CA LYS A 219 46.92 14.38 11.69
C LYS A 219 46.51 13.34 10.62
N LYS A 220 46.81 12.04 10.79
CA LYS A 220 46.50 11.02 9.78
C LYS A 220 45.25 10.17 10.02
N TRP A 221 44.75 10.08 11.26
CA TRP A 221 43.68 9.12 11.57
C TRP A 221 42.34 9.50 10.93
N GLN A 222 42.01 10.79 10.89
CA GLN A 222 40.80 11.26 10.20
C GLN A 222 40.87 11.14 8.67
N ALA A 223 42.07 11.05 8.08
CA ALA A 223 42.26 10.89 6.63
C ALA A 223 42.17 9.43 6.16
N ARG A 224 42.38 8.44 7.05
CA ARG A 224 42.38 7.01 6.69
C ARG A 224 41.01 6.33 6.82
N ARG A 225 40.03 6.97 7.46
CA ARG A 225 38.70 6.39 7.73
C ARG A 225 37.56 7.01 6.93
N ARG A 226 37.83 8.01 6.10
CA ARG A 226 36.90 8.39 5.04
C ARG A 226 37.40 7.72 3.77
N PRO A 227 36.58 6.96 3.02
CA PRO A 227 36.86 6.75 1.62
C PRO A 227 37.11 8.14 1.04
N ALA A 228 38.27 8.36 0.41
CA ALA A 228 38.38 9.46 -0.50
C ALA A 228 37.40 9.13 -1.62
N THR A 229 36.16 9.61 -1.51
CA THR A 229 35.30 9.74 -2.67
C THR A 229 35.98 10.83 -3.49
N SER A 230 36.99 10.46 -4.28
CA SER A 230 37.03 11.04 -5.60
C SER A 230 35.59 10.89 -6.09
N ALA A 231 34.93 11.99 -6.41
CA ALA A 231 33.72 11.89 -7.20
C ALA A 231 34.18 11.16 -8.46
N LEU A 232 34.09 9.83 -8.43
CA LEU A 232 34.40 8.98 -9.56
C LEU A 232 33.43 9.50 -10.60
N PRO A 233 33.91 10.08 -11.71
CA PRO A 233 33.03 10.32 -12.80
C PRO A 233 32.74 8.90 -13.27
N SER A 234 31.61 8.34 -12.86
CA SER A 234 31.04 7.25 -13.62
C SER A 234 30.63 7.91 -14.93
N THR A 235 31.60 8.10 -15.83
CA THR A 235 31.53 9.07 -16.93
C THR A 235 30.32 8.77 -17.79
N ALA A 236 30.04 7.49 -18.06
CA ALA A 236 28.87 7.08 -18.83
C ALA A 236 27.55 7.03 -18.02
N LEU A 237 27.53 6.43 -16.82
CA LEU A 237 26.26 6.26 -16.09
C LEU A 237 25.75 7.60 -15.55
N THR A 238 26.65 8.47 -15.09
CA THR A 238 26.27 9.81 -14.60
C THR A 238 25.77 10.66 -15.76
N GLN A 239 26.42 10.58 -16.93
CA GLN A 239 25.93 11.21 -18.16
C GLN A 239 24.53 10.70 -18.54
N ASN A 240 24.32 9.37 -18.53
CA ASN A 240 23.01 8.81 -18.80
C ASN A 240 21.92 9.32 -17.84
N TYR A 241 22.24 9.51 -16.55
CA TYR A 241 21.31 10.09 -15.60
C TYR A 241 21.08 11.59 -15.81
N THR A 242 22.11 12.36 -16.17
CA THR A 242 21.95 13.78 -16.50
C THR A 242 21.13 13.97 -17.76
N ASP A 243 21.35 13.12 -18.77
CA ASP A 243 20.64 13.14 -20.04
C ASP A 243 19.18 12.72 -19.84
N LEU A 244 18.94 11.66 -19.06
CA LEU A 244 17.59 11.26 -18.67
C LEU A 244 16.86 12.38 -17.91
N ALA A 245 17.56 13.10 -17.02
CA ALA A 245 16.98 14.22 -16.29
C ALA A 245 16.63 15.38 -17.25
N ALA A 246 17.48 15.67 -18.24
CA ALA A 246 17.21 16.68 -19.26
C ALA A 246 15.99 16.33 -20.12
N VAL A 247 15.90 15.09 -20.61
CA VAL A 247 14.73 14.62 -21.39
C VAL A 247 13.45 14.67 -20.57
N LYS A 248 13.50 14.28 -19.28
CA LYS A 248 12.34 14.37 -18.39
C LYS A 248 11.89 15.81 -18.16
N LEU A 249 12.84 16.74 -18.03
CA LEU A 249 12.54 18.16 -17.89
C LEU A 249 11.87 18.71 -19.16
N GLU A 250 12.40 18.36 -20.33
CA GLU A 250 11.83 18.75 -21.61
C GLU A 250 10.41 18.20 -21.80
N LEU A 251 10.20 16.91 -21.52
CA LEU A 251 8.88 16.28 -21.57
C LEU A 251 7.89 16.96 -20.62
N SER A 252 8.32 17.30 -19.40
CA SER A 252 7.49 18.02 -18.44
C SER A 252 7.12 19.42 -18.94
N ASN A 253 8.04 20.12 -19.61
CA ASN A 253 7.76 21.43 -20.20
C ASN A 253 6.77 21.32 -21.36
N LEU A 254 6.96 20.33 -22.25
CA LEU A 254 6.03 20.08 -23.37
C LEU A 254 4.63 19.71 -22.88
N GLN A 255 4.51 18.91 -21.83
CA GLN A 255 3.22 18.59 -21.21
C GLN A 255 2.54 19.84 -20.66
N LEU A 256 3.30 20.74 -20.04
CA LEU A 256 2.79 22.00 -19.50
C LEU A 256 2.36 22.95 -20.62
N GLU A 257 3.09 23.01 -21.73
CA GLU A 257 2.70 23.77 -22.92
C GLU A 257 1.45 23.21 -23.58
N ALA A 258 1.37 21.89 -23.77
CA ALA A 258 0.17 21.22 -24.30
C ALA A 258 -1.06 21.50 -23.42
N PHE A 259 -0.91 21.45 -22.10
CA PHE A 259 -1.97 21.80 -21.17
C PHE A 259 -2.41 23.26 -21.31
N LYS A 260 -1.46 24.21 -21.42
CA LYS A 260 -1.78 25.62 -21.67
C LYS A 260 -2.57 25.82 -22.96
N ILE A 261 -2.12 25.19 -24.05
CA ILE A 261 -2.80 25.26 -25.36
C ILE A 261 -4.22 24.73 -25.28
N ASP A 262 -4.45 23.60 -24.61
CA ASP A 262 -5.79 23.03 -24.41
C ASP A 262 -6.69 23.98 -23.60
N THR A 263 -6.17 24.53 -22.49
CA THR A 263 -6.94 25.47 -21.67
C THR A 263 -7.32 26.74 -22.43
N GLU A 264 -6.42 27.27 -23.25
CA GLU A 264 -6.70 28.44 -24.09
C GLU A 264 -7.72 28.12 -25.19
N SER A 265 -7.64 26.92 -25.77
CA SER A 265 -8.58 26.44 -26.79
C SER A 265 -9.97 26.21 -26.21
N ARG A 266 -10.06 25.70 -24.98
CA ARG A 266 -11.32 25.58 -24.23
C ARG A 266 -11.92 26.96 -23.95
N ARG A 267 -11.11 27.91 -23.47
CA ARG A 267 -11.56 29.29 -23.23
C ARG A 267 -12.10 29.96 -24.50
N LYS A 268 -11.42 29.81 -25.64
CA LYS A 268 -11.91 30.34 -26.93
C LYS A 268 -13.25 29.72 -27.35
N ARG A 269 -13.45 28.42 -27.11
CA ARG A 269 -14.73 27.75 -27.35
C ARG A 269 -15.84 28.31 -26.45
N GLU A 270 -15.57 28.46 -25.16
CA GLU A 270 -16.52 29.02 -24.19
C GLU A 270 -16.90 30.47 -24.54
N GLU A 271 -15.93 31.31 -24.93
CA GLU A 271 -16.17 32.68 -25.39
C GLU A 271 -17.05 32.70 -26.66
N ALA A 272 -16.77 31.82 -27.63
CA ALA A 272 -17.60 31.70 -28.83
C ALA A 272 -19.03 31.24 -28.53
N GLU A 273 -19.20 30.25 -27.64
CA GLU A 273 -20.50 29.78 -27.18
C GLU A 273 -21.28 30.89 -26.46
N PHE A 274 -20.60 31.67 -25.62
CA PHE A 274 -21.21 32.81 -24.93
C PHE A 274 -21.71 33.87 -25.92
N ILE A 275 -20.92 34.20 -26.94
CA ILE A 275 -21.31 35.14 -28.00
C ILE A 275 -22.52 34.61 -28.79
N LEU A 276 -22.56 33.31 -29.10
CA LEU A 276 -23.70 32.70 -29.78
C LEU A 276 -24.97 32.77 -28.92
N LYS A 277 -24.87 32.46 -27.62
CA LYS A 277 -26.00 32.57 -26.68
C LYS A 277 -26.52 34.01 -26.60
N MET A 278 -25.62 35.00 -26.56
CA MET A 278 -26.03 36.41 -26.60
C MET A 278 -26.80 36.76 -27.87
N LYS A 279 -26.32 36.33 -29.05
CA LYS A 279 -26.99 36.59 -30.32
C LYS A 279 -28.36 35.92 -30.41
N ILE A 280 -28.49 34.70 -29.89
CA ILE A 280 -29.77 33.97 -29.82
C ILE A 280 -30.78 34.78 -28.98
N LEU A 281 -30.37 35.23 -27.79
CA LEU A 281 -31.23 36.04 -26.92
C LEU A 281 -31.65 37.36 -27.57
N GLU A 282 -30.74 38.00 -28.33
CA GLU A 282 -31.06 39.23 -29.05
C GLU A 282 -32.12 38.99 -30.15
N VAL A 283 -32.02 37.88 -30.87
CA VAL A 283 -33.02 37.48 -31.88
C VAL A 283 -34.36 37.18 -31.20
N ASP A 284 -34.36 36.46 -30.08
CA ASP A 284 -35.57 36.14 -29.32
C ASP A 284 -36.28 37.40 -28.81
N LEU A 285 -35.53 38.41 -28.36
CA LEU A 285 -36.08 39.71 -27.97
C LEU A 285 -36.74 40.41 -29.16
N LYS A 286 -36.08 40.45 -30.32
CA LYS A 286 -36.65 41.04 -31.55
C LYS A 286 -37.93 40.34 -31.98
N ILE A 287 -37.98 39.00 -31.90
CA ILE A 287 -39.18 38.22 -32.20
C ILE A 287 -40.31 38.60 -31.23
N LYS A 288 -40.04 38.65 -29.92
CA LYS A 288 -41.04 39.04 -28.91
C LYS A 288 -41.54 40.47 -29.09
N GLU A 289 -40.68 41.41 -29.46
CA GLU A 289 -41.09 42.78 -29.76
C GLU A 289 -41.98 42.84 -31.00
N ALA A 290 -41.66 42.07 -32.05
CA ALA A 290 -42.47 41.99 -33.25
C ALA A 290 -43.85 41.39 -32.97
N THR A 291 -43.93 40.33 -32.16
CA THR A 291 -45.22 39.72 -31.79
C THR A 291 -46.07 40.67 -30.95
N LEU A 292 -45.47 41.39 -29.99
CA LEU A 292 -46.17 42.41 -29.21
C LEU A 292 -46.72 43.53 -30.10
N LYS A 293 -45.92 44.05 -31.04
CA LYS A 293 -46.38 45.07 -32.00
C LYS A 293 -47.57 44.57 -32.83
N SER A 294 -47.54 43.32 -33.29
CA SER A 294 -48.64 42.72 -34.05
C SER A 294 -49.92 42.47 -33.25
N LEU A 295 -49.83 42.35 -31.92
CA LEU A 295 -50.99 42.21 -31.03
C LEU A 295 -51.64 43.55 -30.67
N THR A 296 -50.90 44.66 -30.82
CA THR A 296 -51.36 46.01 -30.49
C THR A 296 -51.93 46.80 -31.68
N GLN A 297 -51.77 46.29 -32.92
CA GLN A 297 -52.38 46.84 -34.15
C GLN A 297 -53.67 46.09 -34.48
#